data_AF-A0A3P6CSE0-F1
#
_entry.id   AF-A0A3P6CSE0-F1
#
_cell.length_a   1.000
_cell.length_b   1.000
_cell.length_c   1.000
_cell.angle_alpha   90.00
_cell.angle_beta   90.00
_cell.angle_gamma   90.00
#
_symmetry.space_group_name_H-M   'P 1'
#
loop_
_entity.id
_entity.type
_entity.pdbx_description
1 polymer ?
#
loop_
_entity_poly.entity_id
_entity_poly.type
_entity_poly.pdbx_seq_one_letter_code
_entity_poly.pdbx_strand_id
1 'polypeptide(L)'
;QSSSLVEDLHKSRRILDGYIESKRDSESARERAEVELSNALELVKELILLIDRSNSSKEFHKKYTGALKIDIKVEENGDYAEVMRDLETAKEEVSRLKLDVDSVLGEKVALEKEVVKTGFNMKEKLRLLESFKKEIEVANEEHFLVELGKIDASMECKEIERLREGEEVLDFLVEKNKKIKKMLEEADRSKGIELELFETTSDVEMLQTQLNLFKKMERRVHTTGKSMSRSSRSFERGKCTLTVLKEVTEETEAKKEALASLNTELFKLMMVMDELRKQILRKNDVKIQKLNAKMIMAKSKLEIALSAKERVTSLADSLAGSLEKLKKNKEAAKQEECLLIAQKTVTEMETQKTKLEIDEKERELNSNLDELEKAKQAEALVLEKLESLIEDKMERFEYEYLSRHASLAEETAEKKVAAAEAWVEALRASTKAVLMKTGTLMRESGMMRVEEERQVLKRLAEDETHMFKGIPEAEAESYLSPKLVRKSTPVQRGKSRRCSSAGTPTFFVIKKKKVPKLVKIFSLKR
;
A
#
# COMPACT_ATOMS: atom_id res chain seq x y z
N GLN A 1 -14.34 42.43 -5.92
CA GLN A 1 -13.91 41.16 -5.27
C GLN A 1 -14.54 39.90 -5.88
N SER A 2 -15.28 40.00 -6.99
CA SER A 2 -16.00 38.87 -7.61
C SER A 2 -15.18 38.09 -8.65
N SER A 3 -14.03 38.61 -9.08
CA SER A 3 -13.22 38.03 -10.17
C SER A 3 -12.32 36.87 -9.71
N SER A 4 -11.82 36.87 -8.48
CA SER A 4 -10.93 35.78 -8.00
C SER A 4 -11.67 34.48 -7.71
N LEU A 5 -12.92 34.56 -7.25
CA LEU A 5 -13.74 33.37 -6.96
C LEU A 5 -14.11 32.60 -8.24
N VAL A 6 -14.36 33.33 -9.34
CA VAL A 6 -14.66 32.75 -10.65
C VAL A 6 -13.42 32.08 -11.23
N GLU A 7 -12.25 32.71 -11.09
CA GLU A 7 -10.97 32.10 -11.51
C GLU A 7 -10.63 30.83 -10.73
N ASP A 8 -10.85 30.82 -9.42
CA ASP A 8 -10.57 29.64 -8.59
C ASP A 8 -11.54 28.49 -8.86
N LEU A 9 -12.82 28.78 -9.12
CA LEU A 9 -13.77 27.77 -9.59
C LEU A 9 -13.38 27.17 -10.95
N HIS A 10 -12.88 28.00 -11.88
CA HIS A 10 -12.37 27.51 -13.17
C HIS A 10 -11.08 26.70 -13.06
N LYS A 11 -10.24 26.96 -12.04
CA LYS A 11 -9.05 26.15 -11.74
C LYS A 11 -9.46 24.80 -11.13
N SER A 12 -10.33 24.80 -10.12
CA SER A 12 -10.83 23.56 -9.51
C SER A 12 -11.59 22.69 -10.52
N ARG A 13 -12.37 23.29 -11.42
CA ARG A 13 -13.04 22.54 -12.49
C ARG A 13 -12.04 21.89 -13.44
N ARG A 14 -10.99 22.59 -13.85
CA ARG A 14 -9.92 22.01 -14.69
C ARG A 14 -9.19 20.86 -14.00
N ILE A 15 -8.94 20.96 -12.70
CA ILE A 15 -8.31 19.90 -11.92
C ILE A 15 -9.23 18.67 -11.82
N LEU A 16 -10.53 18.90 -11.56
CA LEU A 16 -11.52 17.83 -11.50
C LEU A 16 -11.70 17.13 -12.84
N ASP A 17 -11.77 17.90 -13.93
CA ASP A 17 -11.88 17.36 -15.29
C ASP A 17 -10.64 16.51 -15.62
N GLY A 18 -9.44 16.96 -15.25
CA GLY A 18 -8.20 16.19 -15.41
C GLY A 18 -8.16 14.90 -14.57
N TYR A 19 -8.70 14.92 -13.35
CA TYR A 19 -8.82 13.72 -12.52
C TYR A 19 -9.82 12.71 -13.11
N ILE A 20 -10.94 13.18 -13.66
CA ILE A 20 -11.94 12.32 -14.32
C ILE A 20 -11.35 11.67 -15.56
N GLU A 21 -10.58 12.42 -16.35
CA GLU A 21 -9.93 11.92 -17.56
C GLU A 21 -8.83 10.89 -17.22
N SER A 22 -7.98 11.18 -16.23
CA SER A 22 -6.97 10.23 -15.72
C SER A 22 -7.60 8.95 -15.15
N LYS A 23 -8.74 9.06 -14.46
CA LYS A 23 -9.49 7.91 -13.97
C LYS A 23 -10.01 7.05 -15.13
N ARG A 24 -10.54 7.68 -16.19
CA ARG A 24 -11.04 6.96 -17.37
C ARG A 24 -9.90 6.24 -18.12
N ASP A 25 -8.74 6.87 -18.24
CA ASP A 25 -7.56 6.25 -18.86
C ASP A 25 -7.05 5.06 -18.04
N SER A 26 -7.04 5.18 -16.72
CA SER A 26 -6.70 4.08 -15.82
C SER A 26 -7.70 2.92 -15.90
N GLU A 27 -9.00 3.22 -15.98
CA GLU A 27 -10.05 2.20 -16.15
C GLU A 27 -9.92 1.50 -17.50
N SER A 28 -9.67 2.24 -18.59
CA SER A 28 -9.43 1.67 -19.93
C SER A 28 -8.14 0.84 -19.99
N ALA A 29 -7.08 1.25 -19.31
CA ALA A 29 -5.85 0.45 -19.18
C ALA A 29 -6.10 -0.86 -18.43
N ARG A 30 -6.92 -0.82 -17.36
CA ARG A 30 -7.32 -2.00 -16.60
C ARG A 30 -8.14 -2.97 -17.45
N GLU A 31 -9.12 -2.48 -18.20
CA GLU A 31 -9.93 -3.31 -19.09
C GLU A 31 -9.08 -3.99 -20.17
N ARG A 32 -8.10 -3.27 -20.75
CA ARG A 32 -7.15 -3.88 -21.70
C ARG A 32 -6.31 -4.98 -21.05
N ALA A 33 -5.80 -4.75 -19.85
CA ALA A 33 -5.04 -5.76 -19.11
C ALA A 33 -5.90 -6.99 -18.74
N GLU A 34 -7.17 -6.81 -18.40
CA GLU A 34 -8.11 -7.91 -18.10
C GLU A 34 -8.41 -8.75 -19.37
N VAL A 35 -8.52 -8.11 -20.53
CA VAL A 35 -8.68 -8.80 -21.82
C VAL A 35 -7.41 -9.58 -22.18
N GLU A 36 -6.24 -8.96 -22.05
CA GLU A 36 -4.96 -9.63 -22.30
C GLU A 36 -4.75 -10.83 -21.36
N LEU A 37 -5.11 -10.69 -20.08
CA LEU A 37 -5.04 -11.78 -19.11
C LEU A 37 -6.01 -12.91 -19.44
N SER A 38 -7.22 -12.58 -19.89
CA SER A 38 -8.20 -13.58 -20.34
C SER A 38 -7.70 -14.36 -21.57
N ASN A 39 -7.10 -13.65 -22.54
CA ASN A 39 -6.48 -14.27 -23.71
C ASN A 39 -5.29 -15.16 -23.34
N ALA A 40 -4.44 -14.71 -22.41
CA ALA A 40 -3.32 -15.51 -21.91
C ALA A 40 -3.79 -16.78 -21.19
N LEU A 41 -4.86 -16.69 -20.40
CA LEU A 41 -5.48 -17.85 -19.76
C LEU A 41 -6.08 -18.83 -20.78
N GLU A 42 -6.64 -18.34 -21.89
CA GLU A 42 -7.15 -19.18 -22.97
C GLU A 42 -6.02 -19.92 -23.68
N LEU A 43 -4.91 -19.23 -24.00
CA LEU A 43 -3.71 -19.84 -24.57
C LEU A 43 -3.10 -20.91 -23.64
N VAL A 44 -3.06 -20.66 -22.33
CA VAL A 44 -2.59 -21.65 -21.35
C VAL A 44 -3.49 -22.90 -21.37
N LYS A 45 -4.81 -22.74 -21.46
CA LYS A 45 -5.74 -23.88 -21.59
C LYS A 45 -5.52 -24.65 -22.89
N GLU A 46 -5.29 -23.96 -24.00
CA GLU A 46 -4.98 -24.62 -25.28
C GLU A 46 -3.66 -25.40 -25.23
N LEU A 47 -2.63 -24.84 -24.58
CA LEU A 47 -1.35 -25.53 -24.37
C LEU A 47 -1.50 -26.77 -23.48
N ILE A 48 -2.29 -26.69 -22.41
CA ILE A 48 -2.60 -27.85 -21.56
C ILE A 48 -3.29 -28.94 -22.38
N LEU A 49 -4.27 -28.59 -23.20
CA LEU A 49 -4.96 -29.56 -24.07
C LEU A 49 -4.01 -30.18 -25.11
N LEU A 50 -3.07 -29.40 -25.66
CA LEU A 50 -2.03 -29.92 -26.55
C LEU A 50 -1.08 -30.89 -25.85
N ILE A 51 -0.68 -30.58 -24.61
CA ILE A 51 0.16 -31.45 -23.78
C ILE A 51 -0.57 -32.75 -23.45
N ASP A 52 -1.85 -32.69 -23.04
CA ASP A 52 -2.66 -33.88 -22.76
C ASP A 52 -2.89 -34.74 -23.99
N ARG A 53 -3.09 -34.11 -25.17
CA ARG A 53 -3.20 -34.81 -26.45
C ARG A 53 -1.89 -35.50 -26.85
N SER A 54 -0.76 -34.84 -26.63
CA SER A 54 0.58 -35.41 -26.84
C SER A 54 0.85 -36.58 -25.88
N ASN A 55 0.50 -36.45 -24.60
CA ASN A 55 0.69 -37.50 -23.60
C ASN A 55 -0.20 -38.73 -23.86
N SER A 56 -1.48 -38.52 -24.22
CA SER A 56 -2.37 -39.63 -24.60
C SER A 56 -1.91 -40.34 -25.87
N SER A 57 -1.36 -39.62 -26.87
CA SER A 57 -0.73 -40.23 -28.05
C SER A 57 0.48 -41.09 -27.68
N LYS A 58 1.35 -40.61 -26.77
CA LYS A 58 2.51 -41.39 -26.27
C LYS A 58 2.07 -42.66 -25.53
N GLU A 59 0.97 -42.63 -24.78
CA GLU A 59 0.41 -43.84 -24.15
C GLU A 59 -0.16 -44.85 -25.15
N PHE A 60 -0.75 -44.39 -26.26
CA PHE A 60 -1.19 -45.27 -27.36
C PHE A 60 -0.01 -45.97 -28.05
N HIS A 61 1.12 -45.28 -28.25
CA HIS A 61 2.33 -45.90 -28.82
C HIS A 61 3.04 -46.85 -27.83
N LYS A 62 3.01 -46.57 -26.52
CA LYS A 62 3.62 -47.43 -25.49
C LYS A 62 2.90 -48.79 -25.32
N LYS A 63 1.59 -48.86 -25.62
CA LYS A 63 0.79 -50.11 -25.52
C LYS A 63 0.97 -51.07 -26.70
N TYR A 64 1.46 -50.61 -27.86
CA TYR A 64 1.65 -51.47 -29.04
C TYR A 64 3.10 -51.97 -29.23
N THR A 65 4.10 -51.34 -28.59
CA THR A 65 5.51 -51.76 -28.71
C THR A 65 5.91 -52.87 -27.74
N GLY A 66 5.04 -53.29 -26.82
CA GLY A 66 5.30 -54.35 -25.84
C GLY A 66 5.04 -55.79 -26.33
N ALA A 67 4.48 -55.98 -27.53
CA ALA A 67 4.02 -57.30 -27.99
C ALA A 67 4.22 -57.55 -29.49
N LEU A 68 5.43 -57.32 -30.03
CA LEU A 68 5.81 -57.85 -31.35
C LEU A 68 7.34 -57.98 -31.45
N LYS A 69 7.87 -59.15 -31.06
CA LYS A 69 9.12 -59.69 -31.63
C LYS A 69 8.71 -60.67 -32.72
N ILE A 70 8.58 -60.16 -33.93
CA ILE A 70 8.49 -60.97 -35.15
C ILE A 70 9.70 -60.59 -35.99
N ASP A 71 10.52 -61.59 -36.31
CA ASP A 71 11.57 -61.52 -37.33
C ASP A 71 10.96 -61.05 -38.65
N ILE A 72 11.20 -59.78 -38.99
CA ILE A 72 10.93 -59.25 -40.32
C ILE A 72 12.26 -59.18 -41.04
N LYS A 73 12.41 -60.11 -42.00
CA LYS A 73 13.40 -59.99 -43.08
C LYS A 73 13.22 -58.63 -43.74
N VAL A 74 14.34 -57.92 -43.82
CA VAL A 74 14.54 -56.64 -44.48
C VAL A 74 13.83 -56.61 -45.84
N GLU A 75 12.68 -55.94 -45.88
CA GLU A 75 12.27 -55.11 -47.01
C GLU A 75 12.64 -53.66 -46.65
N GLU A 76 13.21 -52.95 -47.60
CA GLU A 76 13.68 -51.56 -47.49
C GLU A 76 12.59 -50.64 -46.90
N ASN A 77 12.72 -50.30 -45.60
CA ASN A 77 11.75 -49.44 -44.91
C ASN A 77 12.40 -48.09 -44.57
N GLY A 78 11.97 -47.03 -45.26
CA GLY A 78 12.37 -45.64 -45.01
C GLY A 78 12.13 -45.19 -43.55
N ASP A 79 11.21 -45.85 -42.85
CA ASP A 79 10.81 -45.52 -41.48
C ASP A 79 11.93 -45.69 -40.43
N TYR A 80 12.84 -46.66 -40.57
CA TYR A 80 13.94 -46.82 -39.59
C TYR A 80 15.01 -45.72 -39.76
N ALA A 81 15.30 -45.34 -41.00
CA ALA A 81 16.21 -44.25 -41.31
C ALA A 81 15.63 -42.88 -40.92
N GLU A 82 14.30 -42.73 -40.95
CA GLU A 82 13.60 -41.55 -40.44
C GLU A 82 13.68 -41.47 -38.91
N VAL A 83 13.38 -42.56 -38.19
CA VAL A 83 13.49 -42.61 -36.72
C VAL A 83 14.92 -42.34 -36.23
N MET A 84 15.95 -42.82 -36.94
CA MET A 84 17.34 -42.53 -36.59
C MET A 84 17.71 -41.05 -36.79
N ARG A 85 17.21 -40.42 -37.85
CA ARG A 85 17.40 -38.97 -38.08
C ARG A 85 16.67 -38.15 -37.01
N ASP A 86 15.45 -38.52 -36.65
CA ASP A 86 14.67 -37.85 -35.60
C ASP A 86 15.32 -38.00 -34.22
N LEU A 87 15.98 -39.13 -33.95
CA LEU A 87 16.74 -39.33 -32.72
C LEU A 87 17.98 -38.44 -32.66
N GLU A 88 18.66 -38.24 -33.78
CA GLU A 88 19.81 -37.35 -33.89
C GLU A 88 19.41 -35.88 -33.74
N THR A 89 18.33 -35.44 -34.39
CA THR A 89 17.79 -34.08 -34.20
C THR A 89 17.34 -33.85 -32.76
N ALA A 90 16.64 -34.81 -32.14
CA ALA A 90 16.26 -34.72 -30.73
C ALA A 90 17.48 -34.65 -29.80
N LYS A 91 18.57 -35.36 -30.10
CA LYS A 91 19.81 -35.32 -29.32
C LYS A 91 20.52 -33.97 -29.45
N GLU A 92 20.51 -33.36 -30.63
CA GLU A 92 21.01 -32.01 -30.86
C GLU A 92 20.16 -30.96 -30.13
N GLU A 93 18.83 -31.09 -30.16
CA GLU A 93 17.92 -30.23 -29.42
C GLU A 93 18.12 -30.34 -27.91
N VAL A 94 18.26 -31.55 -27.37
CA VAL A 94 18.57 -31.75 -25.93
C VAL A 94 19.90 -31.12 -25.56
N SER A 95 20.90 -31.21 -26.42
CA SER A 95 22.22 -30.59 -26.19
C SER A 95 22.12 -29.06 -26.19
N ARG A 96 21.30 -28.49 -27.09
CA ARG A 96 21.02 -27.05 -27.16
C ARG A 96 20.25 -26.56 -25.94
N LEU A 97 19.16 -27.24 -25.59
CA LEU A 97 18.35 -26.92 -24.42
C LEU A 97 19.17 -26.99 -23.13
N LYS A 98 20.12 -27.91 -23.04
CA LYS A 98 21.03 -27.98 -21.89
C LYS A 98 21.89 -26.71 -21.77
N LEU A 99 22.45 -26.22 -22.88
CA LEU A 99 23.20 -24.97 -22.90
C LEU A 99 22.32 -23.76 -22.54
N ASP A 100 21.09 -23.72 -23.06
CA ASP A 100 20.14 -22.66 -22.73
C ASP A 100 19.77 -22.68 -21.24
N VAL A 101 19.53 -23.86 -20.66
CA VAL A 101 19.26 -24.03 -19.22
C VAL A 101 20.46 -23.59 -18.38
N ASP A 102 21.68 -23.98 -18.77
CA ASP A 102 22.90 -23.57 -18.06
C ASP A 102 23.09 -22.03 -18.12
N SER A 103 22.78 -21.40 -19.27
CA SER A 103 22.82 -19.94 -19.43
C SER A 103 21.78 -19.24 -18.55
N VAL A 104 20.52 -19.69 -18.60
CA VAL A 104 19.42 -19.14 -17.78
C VAL A 104 19.69 -19.32 -16.30
N LEU A 105 20.30 -20.45 -15.90
CA LEU A 105 20.70 -20.67 -14.51
C LEU A 105 21.79 -19.68 -14.07
N GLY A 106 22.77 -19.42 -14.93
CA GLY A 106 23.81 -18.41 -14.69
C GLY A 106 23.23 -17.00 -14.50
N GLU A 107 22.32 -16.59 -15.38
CA GLU A 107 21.60 -15.31 -15.28
C GLU A 107 20.75 -15.22 -14.02
N LYS A 108 20.02 -16.30 -13.67
CA LYS A 108 19.23 -16.38 -12.45
C LYS A 108 20.09 -16.14 -11.20
N VAL A 109 21.25 -16.80 -11.11
CA VAL A 109 22.17 -16.63 -9.99
C VAL A 109 22.73 -15.20 -9.93
N ALA A 110 22.99 -14.57 -11.08
CA ALA A 110 23.41 -13.17 -11.12
C ALA A 110 22.31 -12.22 -10.61
N LEU A 111 21.08 -12.41 -11.07
CA LEU A 111 19.92 -11.63 -10.61
C LEU A 111 19.64 -11.83 -9.12
N GLU A 112 19.73 -13.06 -8.59
CA GLU A 112 19.57 -13.32 -7.15
C GLU A 112 20.60 -12.54 -6.31
N LYS A 113 21.86 -12.46 -6.75
CA LYS A 113 22.89 -11.64 -6.07
C LYS A 113 22.54 -10.15 -6.08
N GLU A 114 22.01 -9.63 -7.17
CA GLU A 114 21.56 -8.24 -7.26
C GLU A 114 20.33 -7.96 -6.39
N VAL A 115 19.38 -8.89 -6.32
CA VAL A 115 18.21 -8.79 -5.43
C VAL A 115 18.66 -8.74 -3.96
N VAL A 116 19.61 -9.58 -3.56
CA VAL A 116 20.15 -9.54 -2.19
C VAL A 116 20.87 -8.21 -1.92
N LYS A 117 21.68 -7.72 -2.85
CA LYS A 117 22.40 -6.43 -2.72
C LYS A 117 21.43 -5.25 -2.61
N THR A 118 20.41 -5.22 -3.46
CA THR A 118 19.38 -4.16 -3.43
C THR A 118 18.53 -4.25 -2.17
N GLY A 119 18.21 -5.46 -1.70
CA GLY A 119 17.55 -5.70 -0.41
C GLY A 119 18.35 -5.17 0.78
N PHE A 120 19.68 -5.38 0.80
CA PHE A 120 20.57 -4.81 1.82
C PHE A 120 20.58 -3.28 1.79
N ASN A 121 20.77 -2.67 0.61
CA ASN A 121 20.72 -1.22 0.44
C ASN A 121 19.37 -0.61 0.85
N MET A 122 18.26 -1.30 0.55
CA MET A 122 16.92 -0.90 0.97
C MET A 122 16.81 -0.88 2.50
N LYS A 123 17.33 -1.91 3.17
CA LYS A 123 17.33 -2.01 4.64
C LYS A 123 18.16 -0.90 5.29
N GLU A 124 19.31 -0.55 4.72
CA GLU A 124 20.13 0.57 5.19
C GLU A 124 19.40 1.92 5.04
N LYS A 125 18.76 2.15 3.89
CA LYS A 125 17.95 3.36 3.66
C LYS A 125 16.78 3.46 4.63
N LEU A 126 16.10 2.35 4.92
CA LEU A 126 15.02 2.32 5.92
C LEU A 126 15.54 2.68 7.32
N ARG A 127 16.73 2.20 7.69
CA ARG A 127 17.37 2.55 8.97
C ARG A 127 17.70 4.03 9.07
N LEU A 128 18.23 4.62 7.99
CA LEU A 128 18.49 6.06 7.86
C LEU A 128 17.21 6.90 7.95
N LEU A 129 16.13 6.44 7.32
CA LEU A 129 14.83 7.10 7.40
C LEU A 129 14.27 7.07 8.83
N GLU A 130 14.42 5.93 9.53
CA GLU A 130 14.03 5.82 10.92
C GLU A 130 14.86 6.74 11.84
N SER A 131 16.17 6.89 11.58
CA SER A 131 16.99 7.87 12.33
C SER A 131 16.57 9.31 12.07
N PHE A 132 16.29 9.68 10.81
CA PHE A 132 15.80 11.03 10.51
C PHE A 132 14.44 11.30 11.14
N LYS A 133 13.55 10.30 11.18
CA LYS A 133 12.28 10.43 11.88
C LYS A 133 12.47 10.77 13.37
N LYS A 134 13.39 10.06 14.05
CA LYS A 134 13.72 10.32 15.46
C LYS A 134 14.34 11.71 15.65
N GLU A 135 15.23 12.12 14.75
CA GLU A 135 15.84 13.46 14.77
C GLU A 135 14.80 14.57 14.58
N ILE A 136 13.82 14.39 13.69
CA ILE A 136 12.71 15.33 13.50
C ILE A 136 11.83 15.39 14.76
N GLU A 137 11.53 14.25 15.39
CA GLU A 137 10.77 14.20 16.65
C GLU A 137 11.49 14.99 17.74
N VAL A 138 12.80 14.79 17.93
CA VAL A 138 13.63 15.55 18.89
C VAL A 138 13.65 17.04 18.57
N ALA A 139 13.87 17.43 17.30
CA ALA A 139 13.90 18.83 16.90
C ALA A 139 12.54 19.52 17.13
N ASN A 140 11.43 18.80 16.92
CA ASN A 140 10.10 19.31 17.23
C ASN A 140 9.92 19.52 18.74
N GLU A 141 10.32 18.54 19.57
CA GLU A 141 10.29 18.67 21.03
C GLU A 141 11.12 19.87 21.52
N GLU A 142 12.33 20.04 21.00
CA GLU A 142 13.18 21.20 21.30
C GLU A 142 12.52 22.53 20.90
N HIS A 143 11.89 22.58 19.72
CA HIS A 143 11.14 23.75 19.29
C HIS A 143 9.99 24.09 20.25
N PHE A 144 9.22 23.10 20.70
CA PHE A 144 8.17 23.30 21.69
C PHE A 144 8.71 23.84 23.02
N LEU A 145 9.84 23.34 23.51
CA LEU A 145 10.48 23.84 24.72
C LEU A 145 10.95 25.30 24.57
N VAL A 146 11.49 25.65 23.40
CA VAL A 146 11.90 27.03 23.11
C VAL A 146 10.69 27.97 23.06
N GLU A 147 9.57 27.54 22.45
CA GLU A 147 8.34 28.33 22.44
C GLU A 147 7.76 28.53 23.84
N LEU A 148 7.77 27.49 24.68
CA LEU A 148 7.38 27.61 26.09
C LEU A 148 8.27 28.61 26.85
N GLY A 149 9.59 28.52 26.69
CA GLY A 149 10.52 29.47 27.31
C GLY A 149 10.29 30.92 26.85
N LYS A 150 9.93 31.14 25.57
CA LYS A 150 9.56 32.48 25.06
C LYS A 150 8.26 32.99 25.69
N ILE A 151 7.26 32.12 25.87
CA ILE A 151 6.00 32.49 26.52
C ILE A 151 6.26 32.85 27.98
N ASP A 152 7.01 32.03 28.71
CA ASP A 152 7.33 32.25 30.12
C ASP A 152 8.10 33.56 30.32
N ALA A 153 9.14 33.80 29.51
CA ALA A 153 9.89 35.06 29.53
C ALA A 153 8.98 36.27 29.21
N SER A 154 8.07 36.14 28.23
CA SER A 154 7.12 37.22 27.90
C SER A 154 6.15 37.50 29.05
N MET A 155 5.70 36.45 29.76
CA MET A 155 4.82 36.59 30.91
C MET A 155 5.53 37.24 32.09
N GLU A 156 6.77 36.86 32.36
CA GLU A 156 7.61 37.48 33.39
C GLU A 156 7.87 38.96 33.09
N CYS A 157 8.21 39.32 31.85
CA CYS A 157 8.38 40.73 31.46
C CYS A 157 7.10 41.55 31.70
N LYS A 158 5.92 41.00 31.34
CA LYS A 158 4.63 41.66 31.58
C LYS A 158 4.30 41.80 33.07
N GLU A 159 4.75 40.87 33.91
CA GLU A 159 4.60 40.97 35.37
C GLU A 159 5.49 42.11 35.91
N ILE A 160 6.74 42.17 35.48
CA ILE A 160 7.69 43.22 35.87
C ILE A 160 7.18 44.60 35.44
N GLU A 161 6.63 44.73 34.22
CA GLU A 161 6.02 45.98 33.76
C GLU A 161 4.84 46.40 34.64
N ARG A 162 3.95 45.46 35.01
CA ARG A 162 2.82 45.75 35.91
C ARG A 162 3.28 46.18 37.30
N LEU A 163 4.33 45.57 37.84
CA LEU A 163 4.91 45.98 39.13
C LEU A 163 5.52 47.39 39.04
N ARG A 164 6.27 47.68 37.97
CA ARG A 164 6.87 49.00 37.73
C ARG A 164 5.80 50.09 37.58
N GLU A 165 4.76 49.84 36.79
CA GLU A 165 3.63 50.77 36.66
C GLU A 165 2.95 51.02 38.01
N GLY A 166 2.78 49.97 38.83
CA GLY A 166 2.26 50.09 40.18
C GLY A 166 3.14 50.95 41.11
N GLU A 167 4.46 50.78 41.04
CA GLU A 167 5.44 51.56 41.80
C GLU A 167 5.46 53.03 41.36
N GLU A 168 5.45 53.30 40.05
CA GLU A 168 5.37 54.66 39.50
C GLU A 168 4.08 55.39 39.91
N VAL A 169 2.95 54.67 39.95
CA VAL A 169 1.67 55.21 40.45
C VAL A 169 1.76 55.50 41.95
N LEU A 170 2.40 54.63 42.73
CA LEU A 170 2.59 54.83 44.16
C LEU A 170 3.45 56.06 44.44
N ASP A 171 4.57 56.21 43.74
CA ASP A 171 5.47 57.36 43.84
C ASP A 171 4.76 58.67 43.50
N PHE A 172 3.96 58.68 42.42
CA PHE A 172 3.14 59.83 42.06
C PHE A 172 2.12 60.18 43.15
N LEU A 173 1.46 59.20 43.76
CA LEU A 173 0.52 59.42 44.87
C LEU A 173 1.23 59.97 46.11
N VAL A 174 2.41 59.45 46.45
CA VAL A 174 3.23 59.94 47.57
C VAL A 174 3.62 61.40 47.36
N GLU A 175 4.06 61.77 46.15
CA GLU A 175 4.43 63.15 45.85
C GLU A 175 3.22 64.10 45.88
N LYS A 176 2.05 63.64 45.39
CA LYS A 176 0.79 64.39 45.51
C LYS A 176 0.36 64.59 46.95
N ASN A 177 0.44 63.56 47.78
CA ASN A 177 0.14 63.66 49.21
C ASN A 177 1.09 64.62 49.93
N LYS A 178 2.38 64.61 49.58
CA LYS A 178 3.36 65.58 50.10
C LYS A 178 2.99 67.02 49.72
N LYS A 179 2.53 67.24 48.49
CA LYS A 179 2.05 68.57 48.02
C LYS A 179 0.77 69.00 48.75
N ILE A 180 -0.19 68.10 48.93
CA ILE A 180 -1.42 68.35 49.69
C ILE A 180 -1.09 68.75 51.12
N LYS A 181 -0.18 68.03 51.80
CA LYS A 181 0.25 68.36 53.16
C LYS A 181 0.85 69.77 53.26
N LYS A 182 1.71 70.16 52.31
CA LYS A 182 2.26 71.53 52.25
C LYS A 182 1.18 72.60 52.09
N MET A 183 0.21 72.37 51.19
CA MET A 183 -0.92 73.29 51.00
C MET A 183 -1.81 73.39 52.24
N LEU A 184 -2.00 72.28 52.96
CA LEU A 184 -2.76 72.27 54.22
C LEU A 184 -2.05 73.10 55.30
N GLU A 185 -0.75 72.91 55.48
CA GLU A 185 0.06 73.72 56.40
C GLU A 185 0.03 75.20 56.04
N GLU A 186 0.07 75.55 54.75
CA GLU A 186 -0.05 76.93 54.28
C GLU A 186 -1.44 77.51 54.53
N ALA A 187 -2.51 76.73 54.32
CA ALA A 187 -3.87 77.12 54.64
C ALA A 187 -4.06 77.39 56.14
N ASP A 188 -3.45 76.58 57.01
CA ASP A 188 -3.52 76.80 58.45
C ASP A 188 -2.71 78.04 58.89
N ARG A 189 -1.56 78.32 58.26
CA ARG A 189 -0.85 79.60 58.45
C ARG A 189 -1.71 80.78 57.99
N SER A 190 -2.39 80.65 56.85
CA SER A 190 -3.29 81.69 56.32
C SER A 190 -4.45 81.96 57.27
N LYS A 191 -5.05 80.94 57.88
CA LYS A 191 -6.09 81.10 58.91
C LYS A 191 -5.56 81.83 60.14
N GLY A 192 -4.32 81.54 60.55
CA GLY A 192 -3.67 82.27 61.65
C GLY A 192 -3.53 83.76 61.36
N ILE A 193 -3.05 84.11 60.16
CA ILE A 193 -2.95 85.50 59.71
C ILE A 193 -4.33 86.16 59.59
N GLU A 194 -5.35 85.42 59.12
CA GLU A 194 -6.73 85.93 59.04
C GLU A 194 -7.29 86.27 60.43
N LEU A 195 -7.02 85.45 61.45
CA LEU A 195 -7.38 85.74 62.84
C LEU A 195 -6.64 86.99 63.36
N GLU A 196 -5.34 87.10 63.14
CA GLU A 196 -4.56 88.30 63.52
C GLU A 196 -5.08 89.57 62.81
N LEU A 197 -5.44 89.47 61.52
CA LEU A 197 -6.04 90.58 60.78
C LEU A 197 -7.42 90.94 61.34
N PHE A 198 -8.21 89.95 61.75
CA PHE A 198 -9.51 90.20 62.39
C PHE A 198 -9.35 90.92 63.72
N GLU A 199 -8.42 90.47 64.58
CA GLU A 199 -8.08 91.12 65.84
C GLU A 199 -7.60 92.57 65.64
N THR A 200 -6.64 92.78 64.73
CA THR A 200 -6.14 94.13 64.42
C THR A 200 -7.20 95.03 63.79
N THR A 201 -8.13 94.48 62.99
CA THR A 201 -9.26 95.25 62.45
C THR A 201 -10.19 95.70 63.57
N SER A 202 -10.50 94.82 64.54
CA SER A 202 -11.28 95.18 65.73
C SER A 202 -10.57 96.24 66.59
N ASP A 203 -9.25 96.13 66.77
CA ASP A 203 -8.46 97.14 67.48
C ASP A 203 -8.47 98.49 66.76
N VAL A 204 -8.36 98.50 65.43
CA VAL A 204 -8.47 99.72 64.61
C VAL A 204 -9.85 100.33 64.74
N GLU A 205 -10.92 99.53 64.71
CA GLU A 205 -12.29 100.00 64.94
C GLU A 205 -12.43 100.64 66.33
N MET A 206 -11.89 100.01 67.38
CA MET A 206 -11.86 100.57 68.73
C MET A 206 -11.12 101.92 68.76
N LEU A 207 -9.90 101.99 68.20
CA LEU A 207 -9.12 103.24 68.12
C LEU A 207 -9.86 104.33 67.33
N GLN A 208 -10.55 103.97 66.24
CA GLN A 208 -11.37 104.88 65.45
C GLN A 208 -12.51 105.47 66.30
N THR A 209 -13.19 104.64 67.12
CA THR A 209 -14.24 105.13 68.03
C THR A 209 -13.69 106.06 69.11
N GLN A 210 -12.52 105.75 69.69
CA GLN A 210 -11.83 106.61 70.65
C GLN A 210 -11.38 107.94 70.03
N LEU A 211 -10.80 107.92 68.84
CA LEU A 211 -10.42 109.14 68.10
C LEU A 211 -11.64 110.01 67.80
N ASN A 212 -12.77 109.43 67.45
CA ASN A 212 -14.02 110.15 67.24
C ASN A 212 -14.55 110.80 68.52
N LEU A 213 -14.37 110.16 69.68
CA LEU A 213 -14.67 110.77 70.99
C LEU A 213 -13.72 111.94 71.29
N PHE A 214 -12.42 111.79 71.03
CA PHE A 214 -11.44 112.87 71.21
C PHE A 214 -11.74 114.06 70.30
N LYS A 215 -12.03 113.83 69.01
CA LYS A 215 -12.47 114.88 68.06
C LYS A 215 -13.76 115.57 68.52
N LYS A 216 -14.70 114.86 69.16
CA LYS A 216 -15.89 115.48 69.77
C LYS A 216 -15.53 116.34 70.99
N MET A 217 -14.53 115.95 71.78
CA MET A 217 -14.01 116.77 72.87
C MET A 217 -13.25 118.00 72.35
N GLU A 218 -12.42 117.86 71.32
CA GLU A 218 -11.69 118.95 70.65
C GLU A 218 -12.62 119.98 70.01
N ARG A 219 -13.70 119.54 69.34
CA ARG A 219 -14.74 120.48 68.83
C ARG A 219 -15.44 121.26 69.95
N ARG A 220 -15.54 120.72 71.18
CA ARG A 220 -16.03 121.48 72.35
C ARG A 220 -15.02 122.52 72.86
N VAL A 221 -13.73 122.39 72.53
CA VAL A 221 -12.65 123.29 72.94
C VAL A 221 -12.42 124.44 71.95
N HIS A 222 -12.95 124.37 70.72
CA HIS A 222 -12.75 125.40 69.67
C HIS A 222 -14.02 126.18 69.26
N THR A 223 -15.08 126.18 70.07
CA THR A 223 -16.28 126.98 69.79
C THR A 223 -16.32 128.27 70.62
N THR A 224 -15.35 129.16 70.40
CA THR A 224 -15.39 130.57 70.83
C THR A 224 -14.90 131.46 69.69
N GLY A 225 -15.81 132.17 69.02
CA GLY A 225 -15.46 133.39 68.30
C GLY A 225 -15.98 133.54 66.86
N LYS A 226 -16.76 134.62 66.67
CA LYS A 226 -17.04 135.41 65.44
C LYS A 226 -18.00 134.80 64.40
N SER A 227 -19.20 135.36 64.15
CA SER A 227 -19.59 136.70 63.61
C SER A 227 -19.19 136.87 62.14
N MET A 228 -19.95 137.45 61.21
CA MET A 228 -21.23 138.16 61.19
C MET A 228 -21.56 138.44 59.70
N SER A 229 -22.72 139.07 59.46
CA SER A 229 -23.11 139.85 58.26
C SER A 229 -23.98 139.08 57.24
N ARG A 230 -25.32 139.23 57.14
CA ARG A 230 -26.29 140.36 57.03
C ARG A 230 -26.30 141.11 55.68
N SER A 231 -27.55 141.22 55.18
CA SER A 231 -28.18 142.33 54.43
C SER A 231 -28.01 142.32 52.91
N SER A 232 -28.91 142.84 52.05
CA SER A 232 -30.35 143.16 52.02
C SER A 232 -30.61 143.76 50.62
N ARG A 233 -31.86 143.68 50.16
CA ARG A 233 -32.49 144.42 49.05
C ARG A 233 -31.97 145.84 48.80
N SER A 234 -31.93 146.26 47.53
CA SER A 234 -32.73 147.41 47.04
C SER A 234 -32.68 147.58 45.51
N PHE A 235 -33.80 148.07 44.99
CA PHE A 235 -34.03 148.63 43.66
C PHE A 235 -33.22 149.94 43.50
N GLU A 236 -32.54 150.13 42.38
CA GLU A 236 -32.35 151.49 41.86
C GLU A 236 -32.21 151.54 40.34
N ARG A 237 -32.82 152.58 39.80
CA ARG A 237 -33.29 152.76 38.44
C ARG A 237 -32.37 153.73 37.72
N GLY A 238 -31.86 153.32 36.56
CA GLY A 238 -31.57 154.23 35.47
C GLY A 238 -30.12 154.68 35.31
N LYS A 239 -29.67 154.58 34.05
CA LYS A 239 -28.39 155.02 33.46
C LYS A 239 -27.19 154.11 33.75
N CYS A 240 -27.03 153.11 32.90
CA CYS A 240 -25.77 152.80 32.19
C CYS A 240 -26.03 151.68 31.15
N THR A 241 -26.73 152.00 30.06
CA THR A 241 -26.90 151.09 28.91
C THR A 241 -25.57 150.78 28.19
N LEU A 242 -24.47 151.47 28.54
CA LEU A 242 -23.16 151.33 27.89
C LEU A 242 -22.20 150.36 28.61
N THR A 243 -22.36 150.12 29.92
CA THR A 243 -21.59 149.10 30.66
C THR A 243 -22.19 147.70 30.51
N VAL A 244 -23.53 147.60 30.51
CA VAL A 244 -24.26 146.35 30.23
C VAL A 244 -23.96 145.84 28.82
N LEU A 245 -23.84 146.74 27.83
CA LEU A 245 -23.45 146.35 26.46
C LEU A 245 -22.01 145.81 26.40
N LYS A 246 -21.07 146.36 27.18
CA LYS A 246 -19.69 145.85 27.25
C LYS A 246 -19.60 144.49 27.94
N GLU A 247 -20.28 144.32 29.08
CA GLU A 247 -20.36 143.02 29.77
C GLU A 247 -21.04 141.95 28.91
N VAL A 248 -22.11 142.30 28.18
CA VAL A 248 -22.76 141.37 27.24
C VAL A 248 -21.84 141.03 26.06
N THR A 249 -21.03 141.97 25.54
CA THR A 249 -20.05 141.65 24.49
C THR A 249 -18.89 140.81 24.98
N GLU A 250 -18.36 141.08 26.18
CA GLU A 250 -17.29 140.28 26.79
C GLU A 250 -17.79 138.89 27.18
N GLU A 251 -19.02 138.75 27.70
CA GLU A 251 -19.65 137.45 27.94
C GLU A 251 -19.91 136.66 26.65
N THR A 252 -20.28 137.33 25.55
CA THR A 252 -20.53 136.64 24.29
C THR A 252 -19.24 136.16 23.63
N GLU A 253 -18.14 136.91 23.75
CA GLU A 253 -16.81 136.45 23.35
C GLU A 253 -16.29 135.30 24.24
N ALA A 254 -16.42 135.40 25.57
CA ALA A 254 -16.06 134.29 26.47
C ALA A 254 -16.87 133.02 26.21
N LYS A 255 -18.16 133.15 25.88
CA LYS A 255 -19.01 132.02 25.47
C LYS A 255 -18.58 131.43 24.12
N LYS A 256 -18.13 132.25 23.15
CA LYS A 256 -17.58 131.75 21.89
C LYS A 256 -16.28 130.99 22.09
N GLU A 257 -15.38 131.49 22.93
CA GLU A 257 -14.13 130.81 23.28
C GLU A 257 -14.39 129.48 24.02
N ALA A 258 -15.35 129.47 24.95
CA ALA A 258 -15.79 128.24 25.62
C ALA A 258 -16.46 127.24 24.65
N LEU A 259 -17.18 127.73 23.63
CA LEU A 259 -17.78 126.88 22.60
C LEU A 259 -16.70 126.33 21.66
N ALA A 260 -15.67 127.12 21.33
CA ALA A 260 -14.51 126.66 20.58
C ALA A 260 -13.72 125.60 21.34
N SER A 261 -13.47 125.78 22.64
CA SER A 261 -12.82 124.76 23.47
C SER A 261 -13.65 123.48 23.55
N LEU A 262 -14.96 123.58 23.76
CA LEU A 262 -15.88 122.44 23.77
C LEU A 262 -15.88 121.70 22.43
N ASN A 263 -15.85 122.41 21.29
CA ASN A 263 -15.69 121.79 19.98
C ASN A 263 -14.35 121.06 19.84
N THR A 264 -13.24 121.61 20.34
CA THR A 264 -11.96 120.89 20.33
C THR A 264 -11.98 119.64 21.21
N GLU A 265 -12.65 119.67 22.36
CA GLU A 265 -12.84 118.49 23.20
C GLU A 265 -13.76 117.45 22.55
N LEU A 266 -14.80 117.88 21.82
CA LEU A 266 -15.66 117.00 21.04
C LEU A 266 -14.87 116.27 19.94
N PHE A 267 -13.97 116.97 19.24
CA PHE A 267 -13.07 116.35 18.26
C PHE A 267 -12.08 115.37 18.90
N LYS A 268 -11.53 115.69 20.08
CA LYS A 268 -10.67 114.77 20.84
C LYS A 268 -11.45 113.53 21.28
N LEU A 269 -12.68 113.69 21.77
CA LEU A 269 -13.57 112.58 22.16
C LEU A 269 -13.87 111.68 20.95
N MET A 270 -14.15 112.27 19.78
CA MET A 270 -14.40 111.53 18.55
C MET A 270 -13.18 110.68 18.14
N MET A 271 -11.97 111.24 18.23
CA MET A 271 -10.74 110.50 17.95
C MET A 271 -10.52 109.33 18.91
N VAL A 272 -10.76 109.53 20.22
CA VAL A 272 -10.66 108.46 21.23
C VAL A 272 -11.71 107.38 20.99
N MET A 273 -12.94 107.76 20.66
CA MET A 273 -14.03 106.84 20.32
C MET A 273 -13.70 105.99 19.09
N ASP A 274 -13.13 106.58 18.04
CA ASP A 274 -12.73 105.84 16.84
C ASP A 274 -11.56 104.88 17.08
N GLU A 275 -10.59 105.27 17.90
CA GLU A 275 -9.49 104.38 18.30
C GLU A 275 -10.01 103.22 19.17
N LEU A 276 -10.95 103.49 20.08
CA LEU A 276 -11.62 102.45 20.87
C LEU A 276 -12.38 101.46 19.98
N ARG A 277 -13.14 101.95 18.98
CA ARG A 277 -13.84 101.09 18.00
C ARG A 277 -12.87 100.20 17.23
N LYS A 278 -11.75 100.75 16.74
CA LYS A 278 -10.71 99.98 16.05
C LYS A 278 -10.09 98.91 16.95
N GLN A 279 -9.81 99.22 18.22
CA GLN A 279 -9.28 98.23 19.16
C GLN A 279 -10.27 97.11 19.46
N ILE A 280 -11.57 97.42 19.63
CA ILE A 280 -12.62 96.42 19.85
C ILE A 280 -12.74 95.50 18.63
N LEU A 281 -12.77 96.07 17.42
CA LEU A 281 -12.81 95.31 16.17
C LEU A 281 -11.60 94.38 16.03
N ARG A 282 -10.37 94.89 16.22
CA ARG A 282 -9.14 94.07 16.14
C ARG A 282 -9.11 92.95 17.19
N LYS A 283 -9.50 93.24 18.44
CA LYS A 283 -9.56 92.22 19.50
C LYS A 283 -10.58 91.13 19.16
N ASN A 284 -11.72 91.50 18.58
CA ASN A 284 -12.74 90.55 18.16
C ASN A 284 -12.27 89.73 16.95
N ASP A 285 -11.62 90.33 15.96
CA ASP A 285 -11.07 89.63 14.79
C ASP A 285 -10.03 88.59 15.18
N VAL A 286 -9.09 88.91 16.08
CA VAL A 286 -8.09 87.94 16.56
C VAL A 286 -8.76 86.77 17.29
N LYS A 287 -9.80 87.03 18.08
CA LYS A 287 -10.59 85.98 18.75
C LYS A 287 -11.31 85.11 17.71
N ILE A 288 -11.94 85.70 16.70
CA ILE A 288 -12.64 85.01 15.62
C ILE A 288 -11.66 84.14 14.81
N GLN A 289 -10.51 84.67 14.42
CA GLN A 289 -9.46 83.92 13.71
C GLN A 289 -8.96 82.73 14.54
N LYS A 290 -8.71 82.94 15.85
CA LYS A 290 -8.29 81.86 16.77
C LYS A 290 -9.36 80.76 16.89
N LEU A 291 -10.63 81.14 16.96
CA LEU A 291 -11.75 80.18 16.98
C LEU A 291 -11.87 79.45 15.65
N ASN A 292 -11.75 80.14 14.51
CA ASN A 292 -11.84 79.55 13.19
C ASN A 292 -10.68 78.56 12.95
N ALA A 293 -9.46 78.90 13.35
CA ALA A 293 -8.31 77.99 13.30
C ALA A 293 -8.54 76.72 14.14
N LYS A 294 -9.10 76.86 15.35
CA LYS A 294 -9.50 75.70 16.17
C LYS A 294 -10.60 74.86 15.51
N MET A 295 -11.57 75.50 14.85
CA MET A 295 -12.66 74.81 14.16
C MET A 295 -12.16 74.01 12.96
N ILE A 296 -11.26 74.57 12.15
CA ILE A 296 -10.62 73.86 11.04
C ILE A 296 -9.77 72.68 11.55
N MET A 297 -8.99 72.89 12.61
CA MET A 297 -8.20 71.83 13.25
C MET A 297 -9.07 70.72 13.84
N ALA A 298 -10.21 71.06 14.44
CA ALA A 298 -11.15 70.06 14.96
C ALA A 298 -11.80 69.29 13.81
N LYS A 299 -12.18 69.98 12.73
CA LYS A 299 -12.77 69.36 11.53
C LYS A 299 -11.81 68.35 10.89
N SER A 300 -10.55 68.72 10.67
CA SER A 300 -9.55 67.81 10.08
C SER A 300 -9.30 66.58 10.95
N LYS A 301 -9.24 66.73 12.28
CA LYS A 301 -9.12 65.61 13.21
C LYS A 301 -10.34 64.67 13.14
N LEU A 302 -11.54 65.22 13.02
CA LEU A 302 -12.79 64.45 12.92
C LEU A 302 -12.84 63.67 11.59
N GLU A 303 -12.39 64.27 10.49
CA GLU A 303 -12.31 63.63 9.18
C GLU A 303 -11.29 62.46 9.17
N ILE A 304 -10.12 62.63 9.80
CA ILE A 304 -9.16 61.54 10.01
C ILE A 304 -9.78 60.41 10.86
N ALA A 305 -10.47 60.75 11.94
CA ALA A 305 -11.15 59.77 12.79
C ALA A 305 -12.28 59.04 12.05
N LEU A 306 -13.01 59.73 11.16
CA LEU A 306 -14.07 59.13 10.34
C LEU A 306 -13.47 58.12 9.34
N SER A 307 -12.41 58.50 8.62
CA SER A 307 -11.70 57.59 7.71
C SER A 307 -11.13 56.37 8.45
N ALA A 308 -10.56 56.58 9.65
CA ALA A 308 -10.11 55.48 10.49
C ALA A 308 -11.27 54.55 10.91
N LYS A 309 -12.43 55.11 11.27
CA LYS A 309 -13.64 54.34 11.59
C LYS A 309 -14.11 53.49 10.41
N GLU A 310 -14.20 54.08 9.20
CA GLU A 310 -14.59 53.35 7.98
C GLU A 310 -13.64 52.19 7.66
N ARG A 311 -12.32 52.41 7.86
CA ARG A 311 -11.33 51.34 7.73
C ARG A 311 -11.56 50.23 8.76
N VAL A 312 -11.78 50.57 10.03
CA VAL A 312 -12.05 49.58 11.08
C VAL A 312 -13.34 48.80 10.80
N THR A 313 -14.41 49.45 10.33
CA THR A 313 -15.64 48.74 9.96
C THR A 313 -15.43 47.80 8.78
N SER A 314 -14.69 48.21 7.75
CA SER A 314 -14.37 47.32 6.62
C SER A 314 -13.52 46.12 7.02
N LEU A 315 -12.59 46.30 7.97
CA LEU A 315 -11.80 45.21 8.54
C LEU A 315 -12.66 44.29 9.40
N ALA A 316 -13.59 44.84 10.19
CA ALA A 316 -14.53 44.05 10.98
C ALA A 316 -15.43 43.17 10.09
N ASP A 317 -15.96 43.73 8.99
CA ASP A 317 -16.78 42.99 8.02
C ASP A 317 -15.96 41.89 7.32
N SER A 318 -14.71 42.20 6.95
CA SER A 318 -13.76 41.22 6.41
C SER A 318 -13.50 40.07 7.39
N LEU A 319 -13.24 40.39 8.66
CA LEU A 319 -12.99 39.40 9.71
C LEU A 319 -14.24 38.56 9.97
N ALA A 320 -15.42 39.16 10.03
CA ALA A 320 -16.70 38.45 10.15
C ALA A 320 -16.89 37.45 9.00
N GLY A 321 -16.64 37.88 7.74
CA GLY A 321 -16.71 37.00 6.58
C GLY A 321 -15.69 35.85 6.63
N SER A 322 -14.47 36.11 7.13
CA SER A 322 -13.46 35.05 7.31
C SER A 322 -13.85 34.03 8.39
N LEU A 323 -14.46 34.48 9.49
CA LEU A 323 -14.96 33.62 10.56
C LEU A 323 -16.12 32.75 10.08
N GLU A 324 -17.05 33.30 9.29
CA GLU A 324 -18.13 32.51 8.70
C GLU A 324 -17.60 31.43 7.74
N LYS A 325 -16.59 31.76 6.92
CA LYS A 325 -15.93 30.77 6.06
C LYS A 325 -15.25 29.68 6.88
N LEU A 326 -14.53 30.03 7.94
CA LEU A 326 -13.89 29.07 8.84
C LEU A 326 -14.94 28.14 9.50
N LYS A 327 -16.09 28.70 9.90
CA LYS A 327 -17.19 27.92 10.47
C LYS A 327 -17.76 26.90 9.48
N LYS A 328 -18.01 27.32 8.23
CA LYS A 328 -18.46 26.42 7.15
C LYS A 328 -17.44 25.33 6.85
N ASN A 329 -16.15 25.69 6.79
CA ASN A 329 -15.08 24.71 6.58
C ASN A 329 -14.97 23.71 7.74
N LYS A 330 -15.16 24.16 8.99
CA LYS A 330 -15.21 23.27 10.17
C LYS A 330 -16.40 22.31 10.10
N GLU A 331 -17.56 22.77 9.65
CA GLU A 331 -18.74 21.92 9.47
C GLU A 331 -18.52 20.90 8.35
N ALA A 332 -17.92 21.30 7.23
CA ALA A 332 -17.54 20.39 6.14
C ALA A 332 -16.53 19.33 6.59
N ALA A 333 -15.47 19.72 7.30
CA ALA A 333 -14.46 18.80 7.84
C ALA A 333 -15.08 17.76 8.79
N LYS A 334 -16.05 18.15 9.62
CA LYS A 334 -16.79 17.21 10.48
C LYS A 334 -17.63 16.22 9.68
N GLN A 335 -18.25 16.65 8.58
CA GLN A 335 -19.02 15.76 7.71
C GLN A 335 -18.11 14.74 7.02
N GLU A 336 -16.95 15.19 6.52
CA GLU A 336 -15.93 14.31 5.94
C GLU A 336 -15.40 13.30 6.97
N GLU A 337 -15.14 13.73 8.20
CA GLU A 337 -14.74 12.84 9.30
C GLU A 337 -15.80 11.75 9.57
N CYS A 338 -17.09 12.13 9.63
CA CYS A 338 -18.17 11.15 9.78
C CYS A 338 -18.23 10.14 8.61
N LEU A 339 -18.01 10.60 7.38
CA LEU A 339 -17.97 9.72 6.20
C LEU A 339 -16.76 8.77 6.25
N LEU A 340 -15.59 9.25 6.67
CA LEU A 340 -14.39 8.43 6.83
C LEU A 340 -14.57 7.38 7.93
N ILE A 341 -15.20 7.73 9.05
CA ILE A 341 -15.53 6.77 10.11
C ILE A 341 -16.48 5.69 9.58
N ALA A 342 -17.52 6.07 8.83
CA ALA A 342 -18.44 5.12 8.22
C ALA A 342 -17.77 4.21 7.17
N GLN A 343 -16.91 4.77 6.32
CA GLN A 343 -16.13 3.97 5.37
C GLN A 343 -15.17 3.01 6.08
N LYS A 344 -14.50 3.47 7.14
CA LYS A 344 -13.63 2.64 7.96
C LYS A 344 -14.38 1.43 8.52
N THR A 345 -15.55 1.64 9.15
CA THR A 345 -16.32 0.52 9.71
C THR A 345 -16.81 -0.45 8.64
N VAL A 346 -17.21 0.03 7.45
CA VAL A 346 -17.58 -0.84 6.31
C VAL A 346 -16.37 -1.67 5.86
N THR A 347 -15.20 -1.06 5.66
CA THR A 347 -14.00 -1.79 5.27
C THR A 347 -13.54 -2.80 6.34
N GLU A 348 -13.69 -2.48 7.62
CA GLU A 348 -13.43 -3.41 8.72
C GLU A 348 -14.38 -4.62 8.69
N MET A 349 -15.66 -4.41 8.39
CA MET A 349 -16.61 -5.52 8.23
C MET A 349 -16.31 -6.37 6.99
N GLU A 350 -16.00 -5.75 5.85
CA GLU A 350 -15.63 -6.46 4.62
C GLU A 350 -14.33 -7.27 4.78
N THR A 351 -13.34 -6.72 5.48
CA THR A 351 -12.10 -7.45 5.80
C THR A 351 -12.33 -8.60 6.76
N GLN A 352 -13.23 -8.47 7.74
CA GLN A 352 -13.61 -9.59 8.61
C GLN A 352 -14.36 -10.68 7.83
N LYS A 353 -15.29 -10.30 6.95
CA LYS A 353 -16.03 -11.24 6.12
C LYS A 353 -15.09 -12.04 5.21
N THR A 354 -14.19 -11.36 4.51
CA THR A 354 -13.22 -12.01 3.63
C THR A 354 -12.26 -12.93 4.39
N LYS A 355 -11.85 -12.57 5.62
CA LYS A 355 -11.09 -13.48 6.49
C LYS A 355 -11.86 -14.76 6.81
N LEU A 356 -13.13 -14.65 7.20
CA LEU A 356 -13.95 -15.83 7.48
C LEU A 356 -14.15 -16.72 6.23
N GLU A 357 -14.32 -16.11 5.05
CA GLU A 357 -14.40 -16.83 3.78
C GLU A 357 -13.08 -17.56 3.45
N ILE A 358 -11.93 -16.93 3.71
CA ILE A 358 -10.60 -17.56 3.57
C ILE A 358 -10.47 -18.74 4.54
N ASP A 359 -10.79 -18.54 5.82
CA ASP A 359 -10.72 -19.59 6.85
C ASP A 359 -11.62 -20.79 6.50
N GLU A 360 -12.78 -20.54 5.87
CA GLU A 360 -13.66 -21.59 5.36
C GLU A 360 -13.03 -22.35 4.20
N LYS A 361 -12.48 -21.63 3.22
CA LYS A 361 -11.81 -22.24 2.05
C LYS A 361 -10.55 -23.00 2.43
N GLU A 362 -9.79 -22.53 3.42
CA GLU A 362 -8.63 -23.26 3.96
C GLU A 362 -9.04 -24.55 4.67
N ARG A 363 -10.13 -24.53 5.46
CA ARG A 363 -10.68 -25.76 6.06
C ARG A 363 -11.16 -26.76 5.02
N GLU A 364 -11.85 -26.32 3.98
CA GLU A 364 -12.25 -27.18 2.85
C GLU A 364 -11.02 -27.79 2.15
N LEU A 365 -9.99 -26.99 1.89
CA LEU A 365 -8.77 -27.45 1.25
C LEU A 365 -8.03 -28.49 2.10
N ASN A 366 -7.93 -28.28 3.41
CA ASN A 366 -7.31 -29.23 4.33
C ASN A 366 -8.09 -30.55 4.37
N SER A 367 -9.43 -30.52 4.38
CA SER A 367 -10.25 -31.73 4.30
C SER A 367 -10.00 -32.50 2.99
N ASN A 368 -9.93 -31.80 1.86
CA ASN A 368 -9.63 -32.42 0.57
C ASN A 368 -8.21 -33.02 0.53
N LEU A 369 -7.25 -32.38 1.20
CA LEU A 369 -5.88 -32.89 1.34
C LEU A 369 -5.85 -34.19 2.15
N ASP A 370 -6.56 -34.24 3.28
CA ASP A 370 -6.69 -35.46 4.10
C ASP A 370 -7.35 -36.61 3.31
N GLU A 371 -8.37 -36.30 2.50
CA GLU A 371 -9.02 -37.29 1.62
C GLU A 371 -8.07 -37.80 0.53
N LEU A 372 -7.29 -36.91 -0.08
CA LEU A 372 -6.27 -37.27 -1.07
C LEU A 372 -5.17 -38.14 -0.45
N GLU A 373 -4.73 -37.83 0.77
CA GLU A 373 -3.73 -38.63 1.47
C GLU A 373 -4.25 -40.04 1.78
N LYS A 374 -5.50 -40.16 2.25
CA LYS A 374 -6.16 -41.46 2.43
C LYS A 374 -6.29 -42.23 1.11
N ALA A 375 -6.64 -41.56 0.01
CA ALA A 375 -6.72 -42.18 -1.30
C ALA A 375 -5.35 -42.68 -1.77
N LYS A 376 -4.28 -41.89 -1.56
CA LYS A 376 -2.90 -42.28 -1.86
C LYS A 376 -2.46 -43.49 -1.05
N GLN A 377 -2.79 -43.54 0.25
CA GLN A 377 -2.51 -44.70 1.10
C GLN A 377 -3.28 -45.95 0.63
N ALA A 378 -4.56 -45.79 0.25
CA ALA A 378 -5.35 -46.89 -0.29
C ALA A 378 -4.81 -47.40 -1.64
N GLU A 379 -4.39 -46.50 -2.52
CA GLU A 379 -3.75 -46.85 -3.80
C GLU A 379 -2.44 -47.61 -3.56
N ALA A 380 -1.58 -47.13 -2.66
CA ALA A 380 -0.33 -47.82 -2.32
C ALA A 380 -0.57 -49.25 -1.80
N LEU A 381 -1.57 -49.43 -0.93
CA LEU A 381 -1.97 -50.75 -0.42
C LEU A 381 -2.50 -51.68 -1.53
N VAL A 382 -3.20 -51.14 -2.53
CA VAL A 382 -3.66 -51.94 -3.68
C VAL A 382 -2.49 -52.34 -4.57
N LEU A 383 -1.54 -51.43 -4.81
CA LEU A 383 -0.34 -51.72 -5.59
C LEU A 383 0.51 -52.82 -4.93
N GLU A 384 0.74 -52.74 -3.62
CA GLU A 384 1.47 -53.76 -2.86
C GLU A 384 0.78 -55.14 -2.92
N LYS A 385 -0.55 -55.18 -2.83
CA LYS A 385 -1.33 -56.42 -3.02
C LYS A 385 -1.22 -56.97 -4.44
N LEU A 386 -1.18 -56.11 -5.45
CA LEU A 386 -1.00 -56.55 -6.84
C LEU A 386 0.41 -57.09 -7.07
N GLU A 387 1.42 -56.44 -6.51
CA GLU A 387 2.81 -56.88 -6.57
C GLU A 387 2.99 -58.27 -5.95
N SER A 388 2.51 -58.47 -4.72
CA SER A 388 2.55 -59.78 -4.05
C SER A 388 1.76 -60.88 -4.78
N LEU A 389 0.62 -60.55 -5.41
CA LEU A 389 -0.13 -61.50 -6.24
C LEU A 389 0.60 -61.85 -7.54
N ILE A 390 1.35 -60.92 -8.13
CA ILE A 390 2.19 -61.19 -9.29
C ILE A 390 3.35 -62.10 -8.87
N GLU A 391 4.00 -61.81 -7.74
CA GLU A 391 5.09 -62.60 -7.20
C GLU A 391 4.67 -64.05 -6.90
N ASP A 392 3.58 -64.30 -6.15
CA ASP A 392 3.05 -65.67 -5.89
C ASP A 392 2.72 -66.39 -7.21
N LYS A 393 2.14 -65.69 -8.19
CA LYS A 393 1.88 -66.30 -9.51
C LYS A 393 3.17 -66.66 -10.23
N MET A 394 4.19 -65.79 -10.21
CA MET A 394 5.48 -66.08 -10.84
C MET A 394 6.18 -67.25 -10.16
N GLU A 395 6.19 -67.31 -8.82
CA GLU A 395 6.73 -68.43 -8.06
C GLU A 395 6.01 -69.75 -8.38
N ARG A 396 4.68 -69.75 -8.47
CA ARG A 396 3.92 -70.94 -8.90
C ARG A 396 4.22 -71.36 -10.33
N PHE A 397 4.34 -70.41 -11.25
CA PHE A 397 4.72 -70.72 -12.63
C PHE A 397 6.13 -71.32 -12.71
N GLU A 398 7.08 -70.78 -11.95
CA GLU A 398 8.43 -71.31 -11.86
C GLU A 398 8.44 -72.73 -11.26
N TYR A 399 7.72 -72.94 -10.16
CA TYR A 399 7.56 -74.26 -9.55
C TYR A 399 6.95 -75.28 -10.52
N GLU A 400 5.86 -74.93 -11.21
CA GLU A 400 5.23 -75.80 -12.20
C GLU A 400 6.15 -76.08 -13.39
N TYR A 401 6.87 -75.07 -13.87
CA TYR A 401 7.81 -75.21 -14.98
C TYR A 401 8.95 -76.17 -14.61
N LEU A 402 9.60 -75.95 -13.46
CA LEU A 402 10.67 -76.79 -12.96
C LEU A 402 10.19 -78.22 -12.66
N SER A 403 9.01 -78.36 -12.06
CA SER A 403 8.42 -79.68 -11.77
C SER A 403 8.15 -80.49 -13.04
N ARG A 404 7.60 -79.86 -14.09
CA ARG A 404 7.38 -80.53 -15.39
C ARG A 404 8.69 -80.93 -16.07
N HIS A 405 9.73 -80.11 -15.96
CA HIS A 405 11.05 -80.45 -16.50
C HIS A 405 11.69 -81.60 -15.72
N ALA A 406 11.55 -81.60 -14.39
CA ALA A 406 12.01 -82.69 -13.54
C ALA A 406 11.29 -84.01 -13.88
N SER A 407 9.96 -84.00 -14.05
CA SER A 407 9.21 -85.22 -14.42
C SER A 407 9.58 -85.72 -15.81
N LEU A 408 9.80 -84.84 -16.78
CA LEU A 408 10.28 -85.23 -18.11
C LEU A 408 11.69 -85.83 -18.04
N ALA A 409 12.58 -85.24 -17.23
CA ALA A 409 13.92 -85.79 -17.00
C ALA A 409 13.85 -87.18 -16.36
N GLU A 410 12.98 -87.36 -15.36
CA GLU A 410 12.71 -88.66 -14.72
C GLU A 410 12.20 -89.69 -15.73
N GLU A 411 11.19 -89.37 -16.53
CA GLU A 411 10.70 -90.26 -17.59
C GLU A 411 11.81 -90.65 -18.58
N THR A 412 12.70 -89.72 -18.94
CA THR A 412 13.82 -90.04 -19.83
C THR A 412 14.87 -90.91 -19.15
N ALA A 413 15.09 -90.75 -17.84
CA ALA A 413 15.96 -91.60 -17.05
C ALA A 413 15.38 -93.01 -16.93
N GLU A 414 14.08 -93.14 -16.61
CA GLU A 414 13.36 -94.42 -16.55
C GLU A 414 13.42 -95.15 -17.90
N LYS A 415 13.17 -94.45 -19.02
CA LYS A 415 13.29 -95.03 -20.37
C LYS A 415 14.72 -95.51 -20.65
N LYS A 416 15.75 -94.80 -20.19
CA LYS A 416 17.15 -95.24 -20.31
C LYS A 416 17.46 -96.46 -19.44
N VAL A 417 16.91 -96.54 -18.23
CA VAL A 417 17.05 -97.71 -17.34
C VAL A 417 16.36 -98.92 -17.96
N ALA A 418 15.11 -98.78 -18.41
CA ALA A 418 14.36 -99.87 -19.06
C ALA A 418 15.07 -100.35 -20.34
N ALA A 419 15.63 -99.43 -21.14
CA ALA A 419 16.45 -99.80 -22.28
C ALA A 419 17.69 -100.61 -21.83
N ALA A 420 18.43 -100.13 -20.81
CA ALA A 420 19.59 -100.85 -20.28
C ALA A 420 19.22 -102.24 -19.73
N GLU A 421 18.09 -102.38 -19.02
CA GLU A 421 17.58 -103.67 -18.55
C GLU A 421 17.25 -104.61 -19.70
N ALA A 422 16.59 -104.11 -20.77
CA ALA A 422 16.32 -104.89 -21.97
C ALA A 422 17.62 -105.33 -22.68
N TRP A 423 18.65 -104.47 -22.72
CA TRP A 423 19.98 -104.85 -23.23
C TRP A 423 20.64 -105.92 -22.36
N VAL A 424 20.55 -105.82 -21.03
CA VAL A 424 21.07 -106.83 -20.10
C VAL A 424 20.32 -108.16 -20.25
N GLU A 425 19.00 -108.13 -20.41
CA GLU A 425 18.19 -109.32 -20.61
C GLU A 425 18.43 -109.96 -21.98
N ALA A 426 18.57 -109.16 -23.05
CA ALA A 426 18.97 -109.63 -24.37
C ALA A 426 20.37 -110.27 -24.33
N LEU A 427 21.32 -109.68 -23.60
CA LEU A 427 22.64 -110.27 -23.35
C LEU A 427 22.52 -111.60 -22.61
N ARG A 428 21.76 -111.66 -21.51
CA ARG A 428 21.51 -112.91 -20.76
C ARG A 428 20.86 -113.99 -21.64
N ALA A 429 19.90 -113.62 -22.48
CA ALA A 429 19.26 -114.53 -23.42
C ALA A 429 20.25 -115.04 -24.47
N SER A 430 21.10 -114.15 -25.01
CA SER A 430 22.19 -114.53 -25.92
C SER A 430 23.18 -115.49 -25.25
N THR A 431 23.55 -115.24 -23.99
CA THR A 431 24.46 -116.09 -23.21
C THR A 431 23.83 -117.47 -22.96
N LYS A 432 22.54 -117.54 -22.60
CA LYS A 432 21.82 -118.81 -22.49
C LYS A 432 21.75 -119.56 -23.82
N ALA A 433 21.49 -118.86 -24.92
CA ALA A 433 21.46 -119.47 -26.25
C ALA A 433 22.84 -120.03 -26.65
N VAL A 434 23.92 -119.30 -26.37
CA VAL A 434 25.30 -119.78 -26.57
C VAL A 434 25.59 -121.00 -25.70
N LEU A 435 25.23 -120.99 -24.41
CA LEU A 435 25.39 -122.15 -23.53
C LEU A 435 24.63 -123.39 -24.04
N MET A 436 23.40 -123.22 -24.53
CA MET A 436 22.63 -124.31 -25.12
C MET A 436 23.29 -124.85 -26.40
N LYS A 437 23.77 -123.97 -27.30
CA LYS A 437 24.52 -124.36 -28.51
C LYS A 437 25.82 -125.09 -28.17
N THR A 438 26.56 -124.64 -27.17
CA THR A 438 27.76 -125.33 -26.68
C THR A 438 27.41 -126.68 -26.05
N GLY A 439 26.31 -126.75 -25.29
CA GLY A 439 25.82 -127.99 -24.68
C GLY A 439 25.28 -129.03 -25.67
N THR A 440 24.75 -128.61 -26.83
CA THR A 440 24.39 -129.52 -27.93
C THR A 440 25.64 -129.99 -28.67
N LEU A 441 26.59 -129.09 -28.97
CA LEU A 441 27.89 -129.45 -29.55
C LEU A 441 28.67 -130.46 -28.70
N MET A 442 28.64 -130.32 -27.36
CA MET A 442 29.29 -131.28 -26.46
C MET A 442 28.60 -132.65 -26.46
N ARG A 443 27.27 -132.71 -26.62
CA ARG A 443 26.52 -133.98 -26.78
C ARG A 443 26.78 -134.63 -28.14
N GLU A 444 26.87 -133.83 -29.20
CA GLU A 444 27.23 -134.29 -30.54
C GLU A 444 28.69 -134.80 -30.60
N SER A 445 29.63 -134.11 -29.93
CA SER A 445 31.02 -134.58 -29.72
C SER A 445 31.11 -135.85 -28.86
N GLY A 446 30.20 -136.03 -27.91
CA GLY A 446 30.06 -137.27 -27.14
C GLY A 446 29.53 -138.44 -27.97
N MET A 447 28.64 -138.17 -28.93
CA MET A 447 28.13 -139.18 -29.87
C MET A 447 29.17 -139.59 -30.92
N MET A 448 30.01 -138.67 -31.42
CA MET A 448 31.10 -139.05 -32.34
C MET A 448 32.21 -139.88 -31.66
N ARG A 449 32.43 -139.73 -30.34
CA ARG A 449 33.35 -140.58 -29.58
C ARG A 449 32.82 -142.00 -29.31
N VAL A 450 31.50 -142.21 -29.30
CA VAL A 450 30.89 -143.53 -29.11
C VAL A 450 30.69 -144.27 -30.44
N GLU A 451 30.54 -143.55 -31.56
CA GLU A 451 30.53 -144.14 -32.91
C GLU A 451 31.94 -144.47 -33.44
N GLU A 452 32.99 -143.80 -32.96
CA GLU A 452 34.40 -144.13 -33.27
C GLU A 452 34.96 -145.32 -32.45
N GLU A 453 34.30 -145.73 -31.35
CA GLU A 453 34.76 -146.83 -30.49
C GLU A 453 34.13 -148.20 -30.80
N ARG A 454 33.34 -148.31 -31.88
CA ARG A 454 32.71 -149.59 -32.28
C ARG A 454 32.79 -149.93 -33.76
N GLN A 455 33.87 -149.58 -34.48
CA GLN A 455 34.27 -150.25 -35.74
C GLN A 455 35.67 -149.84 -36.27
N VAL A 456 36.75 -150.14 -35.53
CA VAL A 456 38.10 -150.36 -36.12
C VAL A 456 38.77 -151.57 -35.48
N LEU A 457 38.17 -152.74 -35.70
CA LEU A 457 38.91 -154.00 -35.80
C LEU A 457 39.06 -154.32 -37.30
N LYS A 458 40.14 -153.78 -37.86
CA LYS A 458 40.99 -154.34 -38.93
C LYS A 458 40.31 -154.69 -40.27
N ARG A 459 40.88 -154.38 -41.42
CA ARG A 459 42.14 -153.76 -41.88
C ARG A 459 42.13 -153.98 -43.40
N LEU A 460 42.90 -153.16 -44.11
CA LEU A 460 43.62 -153.48 -45.35
C LEU A 460 42.80 -154.03 -46.52
N ALA A 461 42.77 -153.27 -47.61
CA ALA A 461 43.69 -153.43 -48.74
C ALA A 461 43.05 -152.69 -49.93
N GLU A 462 43.67 -151.60 -50.39
CA GLU A 462 44.46 -151.59 -51.65
C GLU A 462 43.51 -151.39 -52.85
N ASP A 463 43.66 -150.48 -53.80
CA ASP A 463 44.65 -149.48 -54.20
C ASP A 463 43.79 -148.40 -54.96
N GLU A 464 44.22 -147.25 -55.50
CA GLU A 464 45.38 -147.03 -56.36
C GLU A 464 45.32 -145.53 -56.82
N THR A 465 46.40 -144.77 -56.61
CA THR A 465 46.92 -143.65 -57.47
C THR A 465 46.05 -142.36 -57.66
N HIS A 466 46.52 -141.12 -57.92
CA HIS A 466 47.81 -140.47 -58.13
C HIS A 466 47.61 -138.93 -58.02
N MET A 467 48.38 -138.28 -57.14
CA MET A 467 49.18 -137.05 -57.29
C MET A 467 48.77 -135.79 -58.12
N PHE A 468 49.18 -134.64 -57.54
CA PHE A 468 49.64 -133.33 -58.07
C PHE A 468 48.74 -132.07 -58.00
N LYS A 469 49.14 -131.21 -57.04
CA LYS A 469 49.39 -129.74 -57.05
C LYS A 469 48.42 -128.76 -57.72
N GLY A 470 48.22 -127.66 -57.00
CA GLY A 470 48.47 -126.31 -57.54
C GLY A 470 47.40 -125.26 -57.21
N ILE A 471 47.73 -124.34 -56.31
CA ILE A 471 47.06 -123.03 -56.10
C ILE A 471 47.49 -122.11 -57.26
N PRO A 472 46.66 -121.19 -57.81
CA PRO A 472 46.75 -119.76 -57.43
C PRO A 472 45.48 -118.89 -57.57
N GLU A 473 45.68 -117.61 -57.22
CA GLU A 473 44.84 -116.42 -57.03
C GLU A 473 43.81 -115.98 -58.11
N ALA A 474 42.90 -115.12 -57.60
CA ALA A 474 42.29 -113.92 -58.21
C ALA A 474 40.95 -113.97 -58.99
N GLU A 475 39.98 -113.27 -58.38
CA GLU A 475 38.95 -112.35 -58.95
C GLU A 475 37.67 -112.83 -59.69
N ALA A 476 36.63 -112.01 -59.47
CA ALA A 476 35.45 -111.70 -60.31
C ALA A 476 34.11 -112.46 -60.13
N GLU A 477 33.21 -111.80 -59.38
CA GLU A 477 31.85 -111.33 -59.74
C GLU A 477 30.82 -112.14 -60.59
N SER A 478 29.58 -112.12 -60.05
CA SER A 478 28.25 -111.94 -60.73
C SER A 478 27.59 -113.19 -61.39
N TYR A 479 26.28 -113.40 -61.54
CA TYR A 479 24.99 -112.70 -61.34
C TYR A 479 23.94 -113.78 -60.93
N LEU A 480 22.80 -113.51 -60.29
CA LEU A 480 21.53 -113.17 -60.93
C LEU A 480 20.44 -112.85 -59.88
N SER A 481 19.65 -111.81 -60.14
CA SER A 481 18.36 -111.49 -59.49
C SER A 481 17.20 -112.28 -60.13
N PRO A 482 15.97 -112.22 -59.57
CA PRO A 482 14.98 -111.33 -60.20
C PRO A 482 14.17 -110.44 -59.23
N LYS A 483 13.80 -109.27 -59.76
CA LYS A 483 12.86 -108.28 -59.20
C LYS A 483 11.41 -108.75 -59.29
N LEU A 484 10.54 -108.23 -58.42
CA LEU A 484 9.19 -107.78 -58.80
C LEU A 484 8.86 -106.47 -58.06
N VAL A 485 8.22 -105.58 -58.79
CA VAL A 485 8.03 -104.14 -58.53
C VAL A 485 6.53 -103.85 -58.68
N ARG A 486 6.04 -102.85 -57.91
CA ARG A 486 4.78 -102.06 -58.06
C ARG A 486 3.48 -102.76 -57.61
N LYS A 487 2.50 -102.11 -56.95
CA LYS A 487 2.08 -100.69 -56.94
C LYS A 487 1.15 -100.41 -55.73
N SER A 488 1.31 -99.23 -55.16
CA SER A 488 0.31 -98.26 -54.63
C SER A 488 -1.16 -98.67 -54.51
N THR A 489 -1.76 -98.42 -53.32
CA THR A 489 -2.78 -97.35 -53.15
C THR A 489 -2.97 -96.97 -51.66
N PRO A 490 -3.32 -95.70 -51.36
CA PRO A 490 -3.53 -95.16 -50.01
C PRO A 490 -5.01 -95.13 -49.62
N VAL A 491 -5.34 -95.34 -48.34
CA VAL A 491 -6.68 -95.10 -47.75
C VAL A 491 -6.44 -94.44 -46.39
N GLN A 492 -6.55 -93.12 -46.23
CA GLN A 492 -7.71 -92.23 -46.19
C GLN A 492 -8.54 -92.33 -44.89
N ARG A 493 -8.64 -91.16 -44.22
CA ARG A 493 -9.55 -90.69 -43.15
C ARG A 493 -9.22 -90.98 -41.68
N GLY A 494 -8.66 -89.96 -41.04
CA GLY A 494 -8.89 -89.60 -39.64
C GLY A 494 -8.62 -88.10 -39.45
N LYS A 495 -9.64 -87.27 -39.66
CA LYS A 495 -9.59 -85.82 -39.40
C LYS A 495 -9.45 -85.59 -37.89
N SER A 496 -8.54 -84.72 -37.47
CA SER A 496 -8.78 -83.91 -36.26
C SER A 496 -8.69 -82.43 -36.61
N ARG A 497 -9.59 -81.69 -35.97
CA ARG A 497 -10.06 -80.36 -36.30
C ARG A 497 -8.93 -79.32 -36.29
N ARG A 498 -8.99 -78.43 -37.29
CA ARG A 498 -8.71 -77.02 -37.07
C ARG A 498 -9.56 -76.56 -35.89
N CYS A 499 -8.93 -76.17 -34.78
CA CYS A 499 -9.55 -75.18 -33.92
C CYS A 499 -9.46 -73.86 -34.68
N SER A 500 -10.54 -73.56 -35.37
CA SER A 500 -10.85 -72.20 -35.80
C SER A 500 -10.65 -71.28 -34.60
N SER A 501 -9.92 -70.20 -34.83
CA SER A 501 -10.07 -68.95 -34.10
C SER A 501 -11.57 -68.65 -33.91
N ALA A 502 -12.08 -68.85 -32.71
CA ALA A 502 -13.14 -67.99 -32.20
C ALA A 502 -12.43 -66.65 -31.99
N GLY A 503 -12.63 -65.65 -32.86
CA GLY A 503 -13.94 -65.07 -33.05
C GLY A 503 -14.12 -64.07 -31.92
N THR A 504 -13.35 -62.98 -31.98
CA THR A 504 -13.58 -61.77 -31.18
C THR A 504 -15.02 -61.32 -31.41
N PRO A 505 -15.88 -61.24 -30.39
CA PRO A 505 -17.12 -60.51 -30.53
C PRO A 505 -16.82 -59.06 -30.18
N THR A 506 -16.55 -58.25 -31.21
CA THR A 506 -16.85 -56.82 -31.14
C THR A 506 -18.34 -56.59 -31.33
N PHE A 507 -18.82 -55.51 -30.69
CA PHE A 507 -20.18 -54.92 -30.68
C PHE A 507 -21.13 -55.52 -29.61
N PHE A 508 -21.71 -54.78 -28.66
CA PHE A 508 -22.50 -53.55 -28.82
C PHE A 508 -22.47 -52.57 -27.62
N VAL A 509 -22.38 -51.27 -27.97
CA VAL A 509 -23.18 -50.12 -27.49
C VAL A 509 -23.05 -49.68 -26.02
N ILE A 510 -22.12 -48.75 -25.77
CA ILE A 510 -22.33 -47.75 -24.71
C ILE A 510 -23.29 -46.71 -25.28
N LYS A 511 -24.50 -46.67 -24.71
CA LYS A 511 -25.45 -45.57 -24.91
C LYS A 511 -24.76 -44.26 -24.51
N LYS A 512 -24.58 -43.34 -25.45
CA LYS A 512 -24.34 -41.93 -25.12
C LYS A 512 -25.56 -41.41 -24.35
N LYS A 513 -25.46 -41.26 -23.03
CA LYS A 513 -26.35 -40.35 -22.31
C LYS A 513 -26.00 -38.94 -22.77
N LYS A 514 -26.98 -38.27 -23.38
CA LYS A 514 -26.95 -36.82 -23.61
C LYS A 514 -26.75 -36.13 -22.26
N VAL A 515 -25.66 -35.39 -22.11
CA VAL A 515 -25.53 -34.39 -21.06
C VAL A 515 -26.37 -33.18 -21.48
N PRO A 516 -27.33 -32.69 -20.67
CA PRO A 516 -28.05 -31.47 -20.98
C PRO A 516 -27.09 -30.27 -20.94
N LYS A 517 -27.11 -29.45 -22.00
CA LYS A 517 -26.56 -28.09 -21.99
C LYS A 517 -27.28 -27.29 -20.90
N LEU A 518 -26.60 -27.02 -19.78
CA LEU A 518 -26.98 -25.95 -18.87
C LEU A 518 -26.18 -24.70 -19.26
N VAL A 519 -26.61 -24.08 -20.35
CA VAL A 519 -26.33 -22.66 -20.62
C VAL A 519 -27.64 -21.94 -20.38
N LYS A 520 -27.55 -20.80 -19.66
CA LYS A 520 -28.61 -19.83 -19.28
C LYS A 520 -29.21 -20.03 -17.90
N ILE A 521 -28.49 -19.58 -16.87
CA ILE A 521 -29.08 -18.69 -15.86
C ILE A 521 -27.97 -17.73 -15.46
N PHE A 522 -28.06 -16.46 -15.91
CA PHE A 522 -27.63 -15.22 -15.24
C PHE A 522 -27.69 -14.10 -16.28
N SER A 523 -28.91 -13.62 -16.53
CA SER A 523 -29.14 -12.31 -17.15
C SER A 523 -30.42 -11.74 -16.55
N LEU A 524 -30.25 -10.91 -15.51
CA LEU A 524 -31.15 -9.88 -14.93
C LEU A 524 -30.67 -9.68 -13.47
N LYS A 525 -30.33 -8.51 -12.93
CA LYS A 525 -30.68 -7.12 -13.25
C LYS A 525 -29.56 -6.20 -12.74
N ARG A 526 -29.26 -5.14 -13.51
CA ARG A 526 -29.03 -3.81 -12.94
C ARG A 526 -30.37 -3.19 -12.59
#